data_AF-A0A662WK27-F1
#
_entry.id   AF-A0A662WK27-F1
#
_cell.length_a   1.000
_cell.length_b   1.000
_cell.length_c   1.000
_cell.angle_alpha   90.00
_cell.angle_beta   90.00
_cell.angle_gamma   90.00
#
_symmetry.space_group_name_H-M   'P 1'
#
loop_
_entity.id
_entity.type
_entity.pdbx_description
1 polymer ?
#
loop_
_entity_poly.entity_id
_entity_poly.type
_entity_poly.pdbx_seq_one_letter_code
_entity_poly.pdbx_strand_id
1 'polypeptide(L)'
;MGSAASVSTDANGAVRLQTPSRIVSAFLNLANKPHHAPLVAAKTQWKITQPYSGSNGEVSTNEQELLLLLHDPVGQKHIGAFAKKILTSETFFCWKKISELEVSNNTVATADFFDPLMCNIVADMCQSTFLRFKTTPEYEAYKRDLKDTYNKVTIEDFEYLELLGSGGFGRVVHARKKSTGKHYAMKIQLKSGLLDEHHDQLSQITSEKDILQVCHNPFVLDMQYSFQTPAHAIIVTELVRGGDLGDALKASRDGYLHEDRVRLYAAEIGLALNHMHELGLIYRDLKPGNVLLGEDGHVILADMGLAAGFDPTKLKKEENGYRYEPIQPKLTRRKTTVGTRGYMAPEIISGKLVKRDQRPGYTFAVDFWSLGITIFELMCGFQPFSMHSGGNFFQEVANEEIFRLSPRTQHKIELQKMAQGVSFPPHLSRHAQDFLNRLLEVSMEQRLGCNSEKGFGEFMEHPFFETVDWEKLMMKHIDPKFKPALPLLSDKKIYNSYEHMMSHFDIRDKDFIRHDWYADPDPEMQKHFETWDYISQYTLRAELGIAKELDETNIPYKVLQLTGEDSKTKNAVPK
;
A
#
# COMPACT_ATOMS: atom_id res chain seq x y z
N MET A 1 5.99 -29.93 -31.19
CA MET A 1 5.05 -31.06 -31.34
C MET A 1 5.54 -32.19 -30.44
N GLY A 2 5.06 -32.25 -29.19
CA GLY A 2 5.45 -33.29 -28.23
C GLY A 2 4.36 -34.35 -28.17
N SER A 3 4.72 -35.60 -28.48
CA SER A 3 3.81 -36.75 -28.48
C SER A 3 3.26 -37.00 -27.08
N ALA A 4 1.94 -36.93 -26.93
CA ALA A 4 1.22 -37.48 -25.80
C ALA A 4 1.45 -39.01 -25.75
N ALA A 5 1.91 -39.53 -24.62
CA ALA A 5 1.93 -40.97 -24.40
C ALA A 5 0.49 -41.42 -24.08
N SER A 6 -0.13 -42.12 -25.02
CA SER A 6 -1.41 -42.79 -24.81
C SER A 6 -1.22 -44.03 -23.94
N VAL A 7 -2.07 -44.17 -22.92
CA VAL A 7 -2.18 -45.37 -22.09
C VAL A 7 -3.04 -46.38 -22.86
N SER A 8 -2.47 -47.52 -23.24
CA SER A 8 -3.25 -48.66 -23.73
C SER A 8 -3.46 -49.65 -22.60
N THR A 9 -4.70 -49.90 -22.24
CA THR A 9 -5.15 -50.91 -21.27
C THR A 9 -5.49 -52.21 -21.99
N ASP A 10 -5.12 -53.35 -21.42
CA ASP A 10 -5.68 -54.64 -21.83
C ASP A 10 -7.05 -54.87 -21.15
N ALA A 11 -7.82 -55.84 -21.66
CA ALA A 11 -9.22 -56.06 -21.31
C ALA A 11 -9.51 -56.38 -19.83
N ASN A 12 -8.47 -56.52 -19.00
CA ASN A 12 -8.56 -56.73 -17.55
C ASN A 12 -7.98 -55.56 -16.72
N GLY A 13 -7.63 -54.43 -17.34
CA GLY A 13 -7.18 -53.23 -16.61
C GLY A 13 -5.81 -53.35 -15.94
N ALA A 14 -4.95 -54.29 -16.35
CA ALA A 14 -3.64 -54.46 -15.76
C ALA A 14 -2.60 -53.57 -16.48
N VAL A 15 -2.12 -52.53 -15.81
CA VAL A 15 -1.03 -51.69 -16.33
C VAL A 15 0.29 -52.43 -16.13
N ARG A 16 0.86 -52.99 -17.20
CA ARG A 16 2.27 -53.43 -17.19
C ARG A 16 3.18 -52.20 -17.13
N LEU A 17 3.95 -52.10 -16.05
CA LEU A 17 5.02 -51.12 -15.86
C LEU A 17 6.11 -51.28 -16.95
N GLN A 18 5.92 -50.67 -18.11
CA GLN A 18 7.06 -50.28 -18.92
C GLN A 18 7.58 -48.95 -18.39
N THR A 19 8.73 -49.04 -17.72
CA THR A 19 9.49 -48.00 -17.01
C THR A 19 8.90 -47.52 -15.67
N PRO A 20 9.63 -47.70 -14.55
CA PRO A 20 9.19 -47.18 -13.26
C PRO A 20 9.16 -45.66 -13.27
N SER A 21 8.16 -45.06 -12.62
CA SER A 21 8.15 -43.63 -12.26
C SER A 21 9.55 -43.20 -11.78
N ARG A 22 10.01 -42.01 -12.16
CA ARG A 22 11.34 -41.51 -11.81
C ARG A 22 11.63 -41.57 -10.31
N ILE A 23 10.59 -41.50 -9.48
CA ILE A 23 10.63 -41.68 -8.01
C ILE A 23 10.94 -43.14 -7.65
N VAL A 24 10.29 -44.10 -8.30
CA VAL A 24 10.46 -45.53 -8.03
C VAL A 24 11.83 -46.02 -8.53
N SER A 25 12.25 -45.56 -9.71
CA SER A 25 13.60 -45.81 -10.23
C SER A 25 14.69 -45.20 -9.33
N ALA A 26 14.39 -44.08 -8.69
CA ALA A 26 15.26 -43.40 -7.73
C ALA A 26 15.45 -44.22 -6.45
N PHE A 27 14.36 -44.69 -5.86
CA PHE A 27 14.37 -45.47 -4.63
C PHE A 27 14.94 -46.90 -4.82
N LEU A 28 14.64 -47.58 -5.93
CA LEU A 28 15.17 -48.92 -6.22
C LEU A 28 16.69 -48.91 -6.49
N ASN A 29 17.22 -47.85 -7.12
CA ASN A 29 18.67 -47.68 -7.28
C ASN A 29 19.40 -47.36 -5.97
N LEU A 30 18.68 -46.83 -4.96
CA LEU A 30 19.16 -46.54 -3.62
C LEU A 30 19.21 -47.81 -2.75
N ALA A 31 18.25 -48.73 -2.92
CA ALA A 31 18.19 -49.99 -2.16
C ALA A 31 19.28 -51.00 -2.57
N ASN A 32 19.75 -50.96 -3.83
CA ASN A 32 20.66 -51.97 -4.40
C ASN A 32 22.16 -51.64 -4.31
N LYS A 33 22.60 -50.63 -3.55
CA LYS A 33 24.03 -50.30 -3.41
C LYS A 33 24.57 -50.55 -2.00
N PRO A 34 25.66 -51.32 -1.85
CA PRO A 34 26.33 -51.48 -0.57
C PRO A 34 27.17 -50.23 -0.28
N HIS A 35 26.85 -49.57 0.83
CA HIS A 35 27.57 -48.45 1.44
C HIS A 35 27.69 -47.16 0.60
N HIS A 36 27.11 -46.08 1.15
CA HIS A 36 27.25 -44.67 0.72
C HIS A 36 26.73 -44.31 -0.69
N ALA A 37 25.51 -43.74 -0.79
CA ALA A 37 25.25 -42.53 -1.58
C ALA A 37 23.77 -42.06 -1.50
N PRO A 38 23.49 -40.88 -0.93
CA PRO A 38 22.17 -40.25 -0.88
C PRO A 38 21.96 -39.39 -2.13
N LEU A 39 21.41 -39.94 -3.22
CA LEU A 39 21.44 -39.21 -4.49
C LEU A 39 20.37 -39.59 -5.52
N VAL A 40 19.09 -39.69 -5.14
CA VAL A 40 18.04 -39.67 -6.19
C VAL A 40 16.71 -38.98 -5.85
N ALA A 41 16.42 -38.63 -4.58
CA ALA A 41 15.21 -37.85 -4.24
C ALA A 41 15.26 -36.36 -4.69
N ALA A 42 16.41 -35.89 -5.19
CA ALA A 42 16.63 -34.48 -5.54
C ALA A 42 16.04 -34.05 -6.91
N LYS A 43 15.51 -34.99 -7.72
CA LYS A 43 14.89 -34.68 -9.03
C LYS A 43 13.40 -35.04 -9.10
N THR A 44 12.83 -35.46 -7.98
CA THR A 44 11.43 -35.84 -7.90
C THR A 44 10.63 -34.65 -7.41
N GLN A 45 9.74 -34.13 -8.27
CA GLN A 45 8.75 -33.15 -7.83
C GLN A 45 7.91 -33.81 -6.73
N TRP A 46 7.97 -33.27 -5.52
CA TRP A 46 7.13 -33.68 -4.41
C TRP A 46 5.71 -33.24 -4.75
N LYS A 47 4.92 -34.13 -5.36
CA LYS A 47 3.51 -33.90 -5.65
C LYS A 47 2.69 -34.72 -4.68
N ILE A 48 2.08 -34.05 -3.71
CA ILE A 48 1.05 -34.64 -2.85
C ILE A 48 -0.27 -34.38 -3.57
N THR A 49 -0.92 -35.45 -4.02
CA THR A 49 -2.13 -35.37 -4.86
C THR A 49 -3.39 -35.11 -4.04
N GLN A 50 -3.41 -35.40 -2.74
CA GLN A 50 -4.50 -35.03 -1.82
C GLN A 50 -4.00 -34.81 -0.39
N PRO A 51 -4.54 -33.81 0.34
CA PRO A 51 -4.34 -33.69 1.78
C PRO A 51 -4.94 -34.93 2.46
N TYR A 52 -4.18 -35.54 3.37
CA TYR A 52 -4.64 -36.70 4.10
C TYR A 52 -5.73 -36.26 5.07
N SER A 53 -6.99 -36.47 4.72
CA SER A 53 -8.10 -36.32 5.66
C SER A 53 -8.08 -37.51 6.61
N GLY A 54 -7.25 -37.41 7.65
CA GLY A 54 -7.44 -38.21 8.86
C GLY A 54 -8.86 -37.93 9.37
N SER A 55 -9.62 -38.98 9.62
CA SER A 55 -10.98 -38.92 10.14
C SER A 55 -11.09 -37.90 11.29
N ASN A 56 -11.73 -36.75 11.00
CA ASN A 56 -12.11 -35.63 11.89
C ASN A 56 -11.09 -34.48 12.19
N GLY A 57 -10.01 -34.26 11.44
CA GLY A 57 -9.05 -33.18 11.76
C GLY A 57 -9.01 -32.02 10.76
N GLU A 58 -9.19 -30.77 11.20
CA GLU A 58 -8.69 -29.61 10.45
C GLU A 58 -7.19 -29.73 10.21
N VAL A 59 -6.73 -29.41 8.99
CA VAL A 59 -5.31 -29.44 8.63
C VAL A 59 -4.55 -28.40 9.46
N SER A 60 -3.47 -28.80 10.13
CA SER A 60 -2.66 -27.87 10.93
C SER A 60 -2.03 -26.78 10.06
N THR A 61 -1.78 -25.59 10.61
CA THR A 61 -1.14 -24.47 9.89
C THR A 61 0.21 -24.86 9.28
N ASN A 62 1.01 -25.65 10.01
CA ASN A 62 2.30 -26.15 9.54
C ASN A 62 2.17 -27.08 8.32
N GLU A 63 1.10 -27.88 8.26
CA GLU A 63 0.85 -28.79 7.15
C GLU A 63 0.40 -28.04 5.89
N GLN A 64 -0.43 -27.00 6.05
CA GLN A 64 -0.79 -26.09 4.95
C GLN A 64 0.43 -25.34 4.40
N GLU A 65 1.29 -24.81 5.27
CA GLU A 65 2.50 -24.09 4.88
C GLU A 65 3.51 -25.01 4.17
N LEU A 66 3.70 -26.24 4.68
CA LEU A 66 4.54 -27.24 4.03
C LEU A 66 4.01 -27.60 2.64
N LEU A 67 2.69 -27.78 2.49
CA LEU A 67 2.06 -28.08 1.20
C LEU A 67 2.30 -26.97 0.19
N LEU A 68 2.11 -25.70 0.56
CA LEU A 68 2.42 -24.55 -0.30
C LEU A 68 3.88 -24.58 -0.76
N LEU A 69 4.81 -24.85 0.16
CA LEU A 69 6.25 -24.88 -0.10
C LEU A 69 6.67 -26.05 -1.01
N LEU A 70 5.98 -27.19 -0.92
CA LEU A 70 6.17 -28.34 -1.82
C LEU A 70 5.60 -28.10 -3.22
N HIS A 71 4.68 -27.16 -3.40
CA HIS A 71 4.20 -26.74 -4.72
C HIS A 71 5.04 -25.64 -5.36
N ASP A 72 5.83 -24.90 -4.57
CA ASP A 72 6.73 -23.85 -5.04
C ASP A 72 8.10 -24.40 -5.53
N PRO A 73 8.59 -24.04 -6.73
CA PRO A 73 9.87 -24.55 -7.25
C PRO A 73 11.10 -24.20 -6.40
N VAL A 74 11.12 -23.02 -5.76
CA VAL A 74 12.22 -22.60 -4.87
C VAL A 74 12.11 -23.36 -3.54
N GLY A 75 10.89 -23.52 -3.03
CA GLY A 75 10.60 -24.30 -1.84
C GLY A 75 11.04 -25.75 -1.96
N GLN A 76 10.70 -26.41 -3.07
CA GLN A 76 11.16 -27.76 -3.38
C GLN A 76 12.68 -27.90 -3.36
N LYS A 77 13.42 -26.89 -3.85
CA LYS A 77 14.88 -26.88 -3.85
C LYS A 77 15.45 -26.82 -2.43
N HIS A 78 14.92 -25.92 -1.59
CA HIS A 78 15.42 -25.73 -0.23
C HIS A 78 15.01 -26.89 0.71
N ILE A 79 13.75 -27.34 0.66
CA ILE A 79 13.32 -28.55 1.37
C ILE A 79 14.10 -29.76 0.89
N GLY A 80 14.28 -29.94 -0.42
CA GLY A 80 15.03 -31.08 -0.96
C GLY A 80 16.47 -31.10 -0.47
N ALA A 81 17.12 -29.93 -0.36
CA ALA A 81 18.47 -29.80 0.20
C ALA A 81 18.52 -30.10 1.71
N PHE A 82 17.55 -29.63 2.47
CA PHE A 82 17.46 -29.87 3.92
C PHE A 82 17.12 -31.34 4.23
N ALA A 83 16.14 -31.91 3.53
CA ALA A 83 15.76 -33.31 3.62
C ALA A 83 16.96 -34.22 3.30
N LYS A 84 17.81 -33.85 2.32
CA LYS A 84 19.05 -34.59 2.01
C LYS A 84 20.00 -34.68 3.21
N LYS A 85 20.00 -33.70 4.12
CA LYS A 85 20.89 -33.62 5.30
C LYS A 85 20.36 -34.41 6.50
N ILE A 86 19.04 -34.52 6.66
CA ILE A 86 18.38 -35.23 7.77
C ILE A 86 18.04 -36.68 7.42
N LEU A 87 17.66 -36.97 6.17
CA LEU A 87 17.36 -38.35 5.73
C LEU A 87 18.60 -39.25 5.77
N THR A 88 19.81 -38.69 5.77
CA THR A 88 21.04 -39.46 6.03
C THR A 88 21.22 -39.90 7.48
N SER A 89 20.53 -39.28 8.44
CA SER A 89 20.64 -39.65 9.86
C SER A 89 19.52 -40.58 10.37
N GLU A 90 18.36 -40.64 9.71
CA GLU A 90 17.18 -41.40 10.21
C GLU A 90 16.56 -42.37 9.17
N THR A 91 17.31 -42.80 8.16
CA THR A 91 16.85 -43.67 7.06
C THR A 91 16.40 -45.08 7.45
N PHE A 92 16.40 -45.42 8.74
CA PHE A 92 16.06 -46.74 9.27
C PHE A 92 14.59 -47.12 9.06
N PHE A 93 13.67 -46.16 9.14
CA PHE A 93 12.23 -46.42 9.00
C PHE A 93 11.82 -46.81 7.56
N CYS A 94 12.42 -46.15 6.56
CA CYS A 94 12.17 -46.44 5.14
C CYS A 94 12.72 -47.81 4.74
N TRP A 95 13.89 -48.19 5.25
CA TRP A 95 14.51 -49.49 4.97
C TRP A 95 13.65 -50.65 5.52
N LYS A 96 13.17 -50.54 6.76
CA LYS A 96 12.37 -51.60 7.41
C LYS A 96 11.08 -51.92 6.66
N LYS A 97 10.35 -50.90 6.18
CA LYS A 97 9.11 -51.08 5.41
C LYS A 97 9.33 -51.63 4.01
N ILE A 98 10.44 -51.27 3.35
CA ILE A 98 10.83 -51.82 2.04
C ILE A 98 11.19 -53.31 2.19
N SER A 99 11.94 -53.68 3.23
CA SER A 99 12.26 -55.09 3.51
C SER A 99 11.01 -55.93 3.86
N GLU A 100 10.02 -55.38 4.56
CA GLU A 100 8.74 -56.05 4.81
C GLU A 100 7.97 -56.36 3.51
N LEU A 101 8.15 -55.53 2.46
CA LEU A 101 7.48 -55.68 1.16
C LEU A 101 8.20 -56.68 0.24
N GLU A 102 9.53 -56.73 0.26
CA GLU A 102 10.31 -57.74 -0.50
C GLU A 102 9.95 -59.17 -0.09
N VAL A 103 9.58 -59.39 1.18
CA VAL A 103 9.16 -60.68 1.71
C VAL A 103 7.78 -61.11 1.18
N SER A 104 6.94 -60.18 0.69
CA SER A 104 5.55 -60.45 0.29
C SER A 104 5.38 -60.95 -1.15
N ASN A 105 6.44 -60.99 -1.96
CA ASN A 105 6.50 -61.59 -3.31
C ASN A 105 5.40 -61.17 -4.31
N ASN A 106 4.82 -59.98 -4.14
CA ASN A 106 3.71 -59.48 -4.97
C ASN A 106 4.27 -58.63 -6.12
N THR A 107 4.20 -59.11 -7.37
CA THR A 107 4.84 -58.48 -8.55
C THR A 107 3.96 -57.45 -9.29
N VAL A 108 2.82 -57.06 -8.71
CA VAL A 108 1.93 -56.03 -9.25
C VAL A 108 1.74 -54.94 -8.20
N ALA A 109 2.35 -53.78 -8.42
CA ALA A 109 2.18 -52.59 -7.59
C ALA A 109 1.10 -51.69 -8.21
N THR A 110 0.12 -51.29 -7.42
CA THR A 110 -0.90 -50.30 -7.77
C THR A 110 -0.29 -48.89 -7.76
N ALA A 111 -0.93 -47.90 -8.42
CA ALA A 111 -0.37 -46.55 -8.55
C ALA A 111 -0.19 -45.84 -7.19
N ASP A 112 -0.97 -46.24 -6.20
CA ASP A 112 -1.00 -45.79 -4.80
C ASP A 112 -0.08 -46.62 -3.88
N PHE A 113 0.73 -47.54 -4.42
CA PHE A 113 1.58 -48.45 -3.65
C PHE A 113 2.50 -47.72 -2.65
N PHE A 114 2.95 -46.52 -2.99
CA PHE A 114 3.80 -45.69 -2.13
C PHE A 114 3.02 -44.71 -1.26
N ASP A 115 1.70 -44.60 -1.40
CA ASP A 115 0.91 -43.60 -0.70
C ASP A 115 1.03 -43.73 0.82
N PRO A 116 0.97 -44.94 1.43
CA PRO A 116 1.17 -45.06 2.88
C PRO A 116 2.57 -44.63 3.35
N LEU A 117 3.60 -44.86 2.52
CA LEU A 117 4.97 -44.41 2.81
C LEU A 117 5.08 -42.89 2.69
N MET A 118 4.51 -42.31 1.63
CA MET A 118 4.46 -40.86 1.41
C MET A 118 3.69 -40.16 2.54
N CYS A 119 2.59 -40.73 3.01
CA CYS A 119 1.81 -40.17 4.12
C CYS A 119 2.62 -40.14 5.42
N ASN A 120 3.36 -41.20 5.74
CA ASN A 120 4.22 -41.22 6.92
C ASN A 120 5.40 -40.24 6.81
N ILE A 121 6.00 -40.12 5.62
CA ILE A 121 7.08 -39.15 5.37
C ILE A 121 6.55 -37.73 5.53
N VAL A 122 5.39 -37.42 4.95
CA VAL A 122 4.77 -36.08 5.05
C VAL A 122 4.36 -35.78 6.49
N ALA A 123 3.80 -36.74 7.22
CA ALA A 123 3.44 -36.57 8.62
C ALA A 123 4.66 -36.26 9.51
N ASP A 124 5.77 -37.00 9.34
CA ASP A 124 7.03 -36.69 10.03
C ASP A 124 7.62 -35.34 9.61
N MET A 125 7.49 -35.02 8.31
CA MET A 125 7.91 -33.72 7.80
C MET A 125 7.14 -32.58 8.46
N CYS A 126 5.82 -32.67 8.60
CA CYS A 126 4.99 -31.67 9.25
C CYS A 126 5.29 -31.53 10.74
N GLN A 127 5.52 -32.63 11.46
CA GLN A 127 5.62 -32.63 12.92
C GLN A 127 7.01 -32.25 13.45
N SER A 128 8.09 -32.59 12.73
CA SER A 128 9.46 -32.46 13.23
C SER A 128 10.39 -31.77 12.24
N THR A 129 10.44 -32.25 11.01
CA THR A 129 11.45 -31.78 10.03
C THR A 129 11.19 -30.35 9.57
N PHE A 130 9.94 -29.97 9.32
CA PHE A 130 9.56 -28.62 8.89
C PHE A 130 9.80 -27.58 9.98
N LEU A 131 9.48 -27.91 11.24
CA LEU A 131 9.76 -27.02 12.37
C LEU A 131 11.27 -26.80 12.55
N ARG A 132 12.09 -27.86 12.38
CA ARG A 132 13.55 -27.71 12.37
C ARG A 132 14.04 -26.90 11.18
N PHE A 133 13.47 -27.10 9.99
CA PHE A 133 13.79 -26.30 8.80
C PHE A 133 13.53 -24.81 9.04
N LYS A 134 12.39 -24.42 9.64
CA LYS A 134 12.08 -23.01 9.98
C LYS A 134 13.17 -22.34 10.84
N THR A 135 13.95 -23.12 11.59
CA THR A 135 15.04 -22.60 12.43
C THR A 135 16.41 -22.51 11.73
N THR A 136 16.54 -22.96 10.47
CA THR A 136 17.85 -23.06 9.81
C THR A 136 18.16 -21.91 8.85
N PRO A 137 19.47 -21.66 8.56
CA PRO A 137 19.87 -20.66 7.56
C PRO A 137 19.34 -20.93 6.16
N GLU A 138 19.03 -22.18 5.82
CA GLU A 138 18.45 -22.55 4.53
C GLU A 138 17.00 -22.07 4.39
N TYR A 139 16.24 -21.96 5.48
CA TYR A 139 14.93 -21.32 5.49
C TYR A 139 15.04 -19.80 5.35
N GLU A 140 16.03 -19.18 5.99
CA GLU A 140 16.34 -17.76 5.76
C GLU A 140 16.81 -17.47 4.33
N ALA A 141 17.54 -18.40 3.71
CA ALA A 141 17.90 -18.33 2.29
C ALA A 141 16.68 -18.52 1.38
N TYR A 142 15.78 -19.47 1.70
CA TYR A 142 14.51 -19.67 1.01
C TYR A 142 13.65 -18.40 1.04
N LYS A 143 13.48 -17.77 2.21
CA LYS A 143 12.76 -16.50 2.35
C LYS A 143 13.38 -15.38 1.53
N ARG A 144 14.72 -15.31 1.46
CA ARG A 144 15.44 -14.33 0.63
C ARG A 144 15.28 -14.59 -0.87
N ASP A 145 15.46 -15.83 -1.33
CA ASP A 145 15.28 -16.20 -2.75
C ASP A 145 13.83 -15.96 -3.19
N LEU A 146 12.84 -16.24 -2.33
CA LEU A 146 11.46 -15.85 -2.60
C LEU A 146 11.29 -14.35 -2.66
N LYS A 147 11.82 -13.62 -1.67
CA LYS A 147 11.76 -12.17 -1.69
C LYS A 147 12.36 -11.62 -2.98
N ASP A 148 13.51 -12.09 -3.45
CA ASP A 148 14.14 -11.63 -4.69
C ASP A 148 13.37 -12.04 -5.97
N THR A 149 12.66 -13.17 -5.93
CA THR A 149 11.81 -13.63 -7.04
C THR A 149 10.50 -12.84 -7.11
N TYR A 150 9.87 -12.55 -5.96
CA TYR A 150 8.62 -11.79 -5.86
C TYR A 150 8.84 -10.27 -5.80
N ASN A 151 10.06 -9.79 -5.56
CA ASN A 151 10.43 -8.37 -5.62
C ASN A 151 10.45 -7.82 -7.06
N LYS A 152 10.44 -8.68 -8.09
CA LYS A 152 10.48 -8.25 -9.49
C LYS A 152 9.07 -8.24 -10.06
N VAL A 153 8.35 -7.18 -9.73
CA VAL A 153 7.05 -6.88 -10.34
C VAL A 153 7.28 -6.01 -11.58
N THR A 154 6.65 -6.38 -12.70
CA THR A 154 6.81 -5.66 -13.98
C THR A 154 5.47 -5.31 -14.60
N ILE A 155 5.49 -4.55 -15.71
CA ILE A 155 4.29 -4.18 -16.46
C ILE A 155 3.53 -5.40 -17.00
N GLU A 156 4.20 -6.53 -17.20
CA GLU A 156 3.62 -7.77 -17.68
C GLU A 156 2.79 -8.50 -16.61
N ASP A 157 2.95 -8.16 -15.33
CA ASP A 157 2.18 -8.78 -14.23
C ASP A 157 0.76 -8.23 -14.11
N PHE A 158 0.43 -7.18 -14.86
CA PHE A 158 -0.85 -6.48 -14.77
C PHE A 158 -1.65 -6.53 -16.06
N GLU A 159 -2.97 -6.50 -15.89
CA GLU A 159 -3.96 -6.20 -16.93
C GLU A 159 -4.45 -4.78 -16.74
N TYR A 160 -4.56 -4.02 -17.82
CA TYR A 160 -4.92 -2.60 -17.81
C TYR A 160 -6.38 -2.45 -18.25
N LEU A 161 -7.21 -1.91 -17.35
CA LEU A 161 -8.65 -1.91 -17.50
C LEU A 161 -9.17 -0.56 -17.95
N GLU A 162 -8.97 0.51 -17.18
CA GLU A 162 -9.58 1.83 -17.43
C GLU A 162 -8.65 2.97 -17.03
N LEU A 163 -8.72 4.11 -17.72
CA LEU A 163 -8.05 5.34 -17.29
C LEU A 163 -8.88 6.02 -16.20
N LEU A 164 -8.32 6.15 -15.00
CA LEU A 164 -8.97 6.80 -13.85
C LEU A 164 -8.69 8.30 -13.81
N GLY A 165 -7.49 8.73 -14.22
CA GLY A 165 -7.10 10.13 -14.17
C GLY A 165 -5.88 10.44 -15.03
N SER A 166 -5.74 11.70 -15.41
CA SER A 166 -4.61 12.21 -16.20
C SER A 166 -4.10 13.52 -15.60
N GLY A 167 -2.80 13.58 -15.29
CA GLY A 167 -2.07 14.78 -14.86
C GLY A 167 -1.07 15.26 -15.92
N GLY A 168 -0.15 16.17 -15.54
CA GLY A 168 0.82 16.76 -16.46
C GLY A 168 1.67 15.72 -17.21
N PHE A 169 2.50 14.98 -16.49
CA PHE A 169 3.41 13.96 -17.06
C PHE A 169 3.08 12.53 -16.56
N GLY A 170 1.90 12.34 -15.95
CA GLY A 170 1.51 11.07 -15.36
C GLY A 170 0.04 10.70 -15.58
N ARG A 171 -0.25 9.41 -15.51
CA ARG A 171 -1.58 8.81 -15.74
C ARG A 171 -1.90 7.87 -14.60
N VAL A 172 -3.16 7.81 -14.19
CA VAL A 172 -3.64 6.84 -13.19
C VAL A 172 -4.57 5.87 -13.88
N VAL A 173 -4.24 4.59 -13.83
CA VAL A 173 -4.92 3.52 -14.57
C VAL A 173 -5.41 2.48 -13.58
N HIS A 174 -6.66 2.05 -13.75
CA HIS A 174 -7.19 0.87 -13.10
C HIS A 174 -6.51 -0.37 -13.67
N ALA A 175 -5.77 -1.07 -12.82
CA ALA A 175 -5.05 -2.27 -13.19
C ALA A 175 -5.52 -3.46 -12.34
N ARG A 176 -5.37 -4.67 -12.88
CA ARG A 176 -5.59 -5.92 -12.15
C ARG A 176 -4.34 -6.77 -12.21
N LYS A 177 -3.85 -7.22 -11.06
CA LYS A 177 -2.69 -8.12 -11.02
C LYS A 177 -3.11 -9.53 -11.47
N LYS A 178 -2.41 -10.08 -12.46
CA LYS A 178 -2.76 -11.37 -13.09
C LYS A 178 -2.72 -12.55 -12.14
N SER A 179 -1.75 -12.54 -11.21
CA SER A 179 -1.53 -13.65 -10.27
C SER A 179 -2.58 -13.74 -9.18
N THR A 180 -3.12 -12.60 -8.72
CA THR A 180 -4.05 -12.56 -7.57
C THR A 180 -5.47 -12.16 -7.96
N GLY A 181 -5.67 -11.58 -9.13
CA GLY A 181 -6.94 -10.96 -9.53
C GLY A 181 -7.26 -9.67 -8.78
N LYS A 182 -6.38 -9.19 -7.88
CA LYS A 182 -6.62 -7.98 -7.10
C LYS A 182 -6.53 -6.73 -7.99
N HIS A 183 -7.46 -5.81 -7.78
CA HIS A 183 -7.54 -4.55 -8.50
C HIS A 183 -6.78 -3.44 -7.77
N TYR A 184 -6.17 -2.55 -8.55
CA TYR A 184 -5.27 -1.50 -8.09
C TYR A 184 -5.46 -0.21 -8.90
N ALA A 185 -5.03 0.91 -8.33
CA ALA A 185 -4.76 2.13 -9.07
C ALA A 185 -3.26 2.21 -9.35
N MET A 186 -2.89 2.38 -10.62
CA MET A 186 -1.50 2.43 -11.08
C MET A 186 -1.20 3.82 -11.65
N LYS A 187 -0.40 4.59 -10.91
CA LYS A 187 0.14 5.88 -11.33
C LYS A 187 1.42 5.64 -12.14
N ILE A 188 1.40 6.01 -13.41
CA ILE A 188 2.49 5.84 -14.38
C ILE A 188 3.00 7.24 -14.73
N GLN A 189 4.26 7.54 -14.44
CA GLN A 189 4.86 8.87 -14.64
C GLN A 189 6.06 8.79 -15.57
N LEU A 190 6.18 9.74 -16.49
CA LEU A 190 7.38 9.87 -17.33
C LEU A 190 8.57 10.29 -16.47
N LYS A 191 9.69 9.56 -16.58
CA LYS A 191 10.92 9.88 -15.85
C LYS A 191 11.51 11.22 -16.27
N SER A 192 11.49 11.53 -17.56
CA SER A 192 11.87 12.83 -18.12
C SER A 192 11.04 13.98 -17.52
N GLY A 193 9.73 13.79 -17.37
CA GLY A 193 8.84 14.75 -16.71
C GLY A 193 9.18 14.96 -15.23
N LEU A 194 9.44 13.87 -14.50
CA LEU A 194 9.91 13.95 -13.10
C LEU A 194 11.26 14.67 -12.97
N LEU A 195 12.19 14.40 -13.88
CA LEU A 195 13.50 15.05 -13.91
C LEU A 195 13.39 16.55 -14.21
N ASP A 196 12.50 16.95 -15.11
CA ASP A 196 12.25 18.36 -15.43
C ASP A 196 11.55 19.08 -14.27
N GLU A 197 10.52 18.47 -13.67
CA GLU A 197 9.83 19.03 -12.49
C GLU A 197 10.80 19.25 -11.33
N HIS A 198 11.71 18.30 -11.10
CA HIS A 198 12.67 18.32 -10.00
C HIS A 198 14.09 18.74 -10.42
N HIS A 199 14.26 19.46 -11.54
CA HIS A 199 15.58 19.82 -12.08
C HIS A 199 16.49 20.52 -11.06
N ASP A 200 15.90 21.37 -10.20
CA ASP A 200 16.61 22.09 -9.14
C ASP A 200 16.92 21.22 -7.90
N GLN A 201 16.22 20.08 -7.74
CA GLN A 201 16.21 19.24 -6.52
C GLN A 201 16.02 17.76 -6.85
N LEU A 202 16.93 17.18 -7.66
CA LEU A 202 16.83 15.79 -8.14
C LEU A 202 16.70 14.73 -7.01
N SER A 203 17.17 15.04 -5.79
CA SER A 203 16.97 14.17 -4.62
C SER A 203 15.51 14.05 -4.17
N GLN A 204 14.59 14.86 -4.70
CA GLN A 204 13.15 14.81 -4.38
C GLN A 204 12.32 13.98 -5.35
N ILE A 205 12.92 13.45 -6.42
CA ILE A 205 12.21 12.64 -7.43
C ILE A 205 11.50 11.44 -6.80
N THR A 206 12.10 10.83 -5.77
CA THR A 206 11.52 9.67 -5.06
C THR A 206 10.60 10.07 -3.90
N SER A 207 10.41 11.37 -3.62
CA SER A 207 9.78 11.85 -2.39
C SER A 207 8.35 11.34 -2.23
N GLU A 208 7.55 11.30 -3.30
CA GLU A 208 6.17 10.79 -3.25
C GLU A 208 6.14 9.31 -2.82
N LYS A 209 6.94 8.47 -3.49
CA LYS A 209 7.10 7.05 -3.19
C LYS A 209 7.62 6.84 -1.76
N ASP A 210 8.65 7.59 -1.37
CA ASP A 210 9.29 7.45 -0.06
C ASP A 210 8.34 7.84 1.09
N ILE A 211 7.50 8.86 0.88
CA ILE A 211 6.46 9.25 1.84
C ILE A 211 5.40 8.17 1.97
N LEU A 212 4.88 7.65 0.84
CA LEU A 212 3.91 6.55 0.85
C LEU A 212 4.46 5.29 1.51
N GLN A 213 5.76 5.03 1.37
CA GLN A 213 6.41 3.88 1.97
C GLN A 213 6.44 3.93 3.51
N VAL A 214 6.50 5.12 4.13
CA VAL A 214 6.61 5.26 5.60
C VAL A 214 5.30 5.66 6.27
N CYS A 215 4.34 6.18 5.51
CA CYS A 215 3.10 6.73 6.05
C CYS A 215 2.02 5.65 6.20
N HIS A 216 2.13 4.84 7.25
CA HIS A 216 1.14 3.79 7.54
C HIS A 216 0.02 4.27 8.46
N ASN A 217 -1.15 4.59 7.90
CA ASN A 217 -2.35 4.98 8.65
C ASN A 217 -3.61 4.50 7.90
N PRO A 218 -4.69 4.07 8.59
CA PRO A 218 -5.92 3.57 7.95
C PRO A 218 -6.63 4.57 7.02
N PHE A 219 -6.32 5.85 7.15
CA PHE A 219 -6.90 6.97 6.39
C PHE A 219 -5.88 7.62 5.45
N VAL A 220 -4.75 6.97 5.17
CA VAL A 220 -3.75 7.36 4.16
C VAL A 220 -3.66 6.27 3.10
N LEU A 221 -3.56 6.66 1.84
CA LEU A 221 -3.51 5.74 0.70
C LEU A 221 -2.32 4.77 0.80
N ASP A 222 -2.60 3.47 0.76
CA ASP A 222 -1.55 2.44 0.92
C ASP A 222 -0.90 2.05 -0.42
N MET A 223 0.43 2.22 -0.50
CA MET A 223 1.23 1.80 -1.66
C MET A 223 1.60 0.32 -1.56
N GLN A 224 1.19 -0.44 -2.57
CA GLN A 224 1.35 -1.89 -2.63
C GLN A 224 2.64 -2.28 -3.36
N TYR A 225 2.95 -1.58 -4.46
CA TYR A 225 4.16 -1.79 -5.25
C TYR A 225 4.65 -0.45 -5.80
N SER A 226 5.93 -0.37 -6.09
CA SER A 226 6.48 0.57 -7.07
C SER A 226 7.54 -0.15 -7.88
N PHE A 227 7.60 0.15 -9.17
CA PHE A 227 8.57 -0.43 -10.10
C PHE A 227 8.74 0.51 -11.29
N GLN A 228 9.64 0.20 -12.19
CA GLN A 228 9.99 1.10 -13.28
C GLN A 228 10.23 0.39 -14.60
N THR A 229 10.15 1.16 -15.68
CA THR A 229 10.61 0.81 -17.02
C THR A 229 11.74 1.78 -17.42
N PRO A 230 12.37 1.64 -18.60
CA PRO A 230 13.32 2.64 -19.07
C PRO A 230 12.75 4.07 -19.11
N ALA A 231 11.49 4.23 -19.53
CA ALA A 231 10.83 5.54 -19.65
C ALA A 231 9.99 5.97 -18.44
N HIS A 232 9.46 5.02 -17.65
CA HIS A 232 8.41 5.31 -16.67
C HIS A 232 8.79 4.91 -15.25
N ALA A 233 8.37 5.73 -14.29
CA ALA A 233 8.36 5.44 -12.87
C ALA A 233 6.91 5.16 -12.45
N ILE A 234 6.65 4.00 -11.82
CA ILE A 234 5.30 3.49 -11.59
C ILE A 234 5.06 3.28 -10.09
N ILE A 235 3.93 3.77 -9.59
CA ILE A 235 3.43 3.58 -8.22
C ILE A 235 2.09 2.86 -8.32
N VAL A 236 1.92 1.79 -7.56
CA VAL A 236 0.69 0.99 -7.51
C VAL A 236 0.12 1.02 -6.10
N THR A 237 -1.07 1.56 -5.96
CA THR A 237 -1.80 1.68 -4.69
C THR A 237 -3.06 0.82 -4.71
N GLU A 238 -3.70 0.69 -3.56
CA GLU A 238 -5.08 0.23 -3.50
C GLU A 238 -6.01 1.03 -4.44
N LEU A 239 -7.06 0.38 -4.93
CA LEU A 239 -8.10 1.03 -5.73
C LEU A 239 -9.22 1.51 -4.81
N VAL A 240 -9.31 2.83 -4.63
CA VAL A 240 -10.43 3.47 -3.92
C VAL A 240 -11.49 3.89 -4.93
N ARG A 241 -12.73 3.45 -4.74
CA ARG A 241 -13.76 3.43 -5.80
C ARG A 241 -14.89 4.45 -5.66
N GLY A 242 -15.04 5.08 -4.50
CA GLY A 242 -16.13 6.01 -4.20
C GLY A 242 -15.98 7.41 -4.77
N GLY A 243 -15.01 7.63 -5.68
CA GLY A 243 -14.64 8.96 -6.16
C GLY A 243 -13.92 9.77 -5.07
N ASP A 244 -13.86 11.08 -5.26
CA ASP A 244 -13.33 12.02 -4.27
C ASP A 244 -14.44 12.80 -3.55
N LEU A 245 -14.10 13.50 -2.47
CA LEU A 245 -15.08 14.29 -1.72
C LEU A 245 -15.61 15.50 -2.51
N GLY A 246 -14.90 15.96 -3.54
CA GLY A 246 -15.38 16.97 -4.48
C GLY A 246 -16.52 16.42 -5.34
N ASP A 247 -16.39 15.19 -5.84
CA ASP A 247 -17.47 14.49 -6.54
C ASP A 247 -18.66 14.22 -5.61
N ALA A 248 -18.41 13.83 -4.36
CA ALA A 248 -19.46 13.66 -3.36
C ALA A 248 -20.22 14.96 -3.09
N LEU A 249 -19.51 16.10 -3.04
CA LEU A 249 -20.12 17.42 -2.88
C LEU A 249 -20.97 17.81 -4.10
N LYS A 250 -20.44 17.66 -5.32
CA LYS A 250 -21.17 17.95 -6.58
C LYS A 250 -22.41 17.07 -6.74
N ALA A 251 -22.36 15.83 -6.28
CA ALA A 251 -23.48 14.90 -6.32
C ALA A 251 -24.54 15.17 -5.24
N SER A 252 -24.25 16.03 -4.25
CA SER A 252 -25.18 16.36 -3.19
C SER A 252 -26.33 17.22 -3.72
N ARG A 253 -27.57 16.81 -3.39
CA ARG A 253 -28.79 17.55 -3.80
C ARG A 253 -28.93 18.89 -3.11
N ASP A 254 -28.44 19.00 -1.87
CA ASP A 254 -28.54 20.22 -1.07
C ASP A 254 -27.43 21.23 -1.41
N GLY A 255 -26.47 20.83 -2.26
CA GLY A 255 -25.29 21.64 -2.60
C GLY A 255 -24.21 21.64 -1.50
N TYR A 256 -24.42 20.91 -0.41
CA TYR A 256 -23.46 20.71 0.69
C TYR A 256 -23.66 19.33 1.32
N LEU A 257 -22.74 18.90 2.19
CA LEU A 257 -22.80 17.67 2.95
C LEU A 257 -23.22 17.95 4.40
N HIS A 258 -24.07 17.08 4.96
CA HIS A 258 -24.55 17.24 6.34
C HIS A 258 -23.42 17.13 7.37
N GLU A 259 -23.54 17.91 8.44
CA GLU A 259 -22.55 18.04 9.50
C GLU A 259 -22.12 16.70 10.10
N ASP A 260 -23.06 15.77 10.36
CA ASP A 260 -22.76 14.43 10.86
C ASP A 260 -21.78 13.65 9.99
N ARG A 261 -21.94 13.75 8.66
CA ARG A 261 -21.09 13.08 7.68
C ARG A 261 -19.72 13.75 7.62
N VAL A 262 -19.71 15.08 7.58
CA VAL A 262 -18.46 15.86 7.52
C VAL A 262 -17.67 15.75 8.83
N ARG A 263 -18.33 15.58 9.98
CA ARG A 263 -17.67 15.35 11.27
C ARG A 263 -16.80 14.10 11.25
N LEU A 264 -17.32 13.00 10.72
CA LEU A 264 -16.54 11.77 10.54
C LEU A 264 -15.34 12.01 9.62
N TYR A 265 -15.57 12.63 8.46
CA TYR A 265 -14.49 12.93 7.51
C TYR A 265 -13.41 13.84 8.09
N ALA A 266 -13.80 14.87 8.86
CA ALA A 266 -12.87 15.76 9.53
C ALA A 266 -12.01 15.03 10.57
N ALA A 267 -12.59 14.07 11.31
CA ALA A 267 -11.87 13.25 12.26
C ALA A 267 -10.86 12.33 11.57
N GLU A 268 -11.26 11.66 10.49
CA GLU A 268 -10.41 10.75 9.70
C GLU A 268 -9.24 11.48 9.02
N ILE A 269 -9.52 12.62 8.37
CA ILE A 269 -8.48 13.45 7.76
C ILE A 269 -7.56 14.01 8.84
N GLY A 270 -8.09 14.42 10.00
CA GLY A 270 -7.31 14.89 11.13
C GLY A 270 -6.32 13.84 11.64
N LEU A 271 -6.74 12.58 11.77
CA LEU A 271 -5.87 11.45 12.14
C LEU A 271 -4.77 11.20 11.10
N ALA A 272 -5.13 11.21 9.81
CA ALA A 272 -4.16 11.06 8.72
C ALA A 272 -3.09 12.17 8.76
N LEU A 273 -3.52 13.43 8.88
CA LEU A 273 -2.62 14.58 8.97
C LEU A 273 -1.72 14.51 10.20
N ASN A 274 -2.27 14.22 11.38
CA ASN A 274 -1.47 14.11 12.60
C ASN A 274 -0.39 13.04 12.47
N HIS A 275 -0.72 11.87 11.92
CA HIS A 275 0.26 10.81 11.66
C HIS A 275 1.39 11.29 10.73
N MET A 276 1.05 11.98 9.64
CA MET A 276 2.08 12.60 8.77
C MET A 276 2.94 13.59 9.55
N HIS A 277 2.34 14.42 10.40
CA HIS A 277 3.04 15.45 11.16
C HIS A 277 3.99 14.85 12.20
N GLU A 278 3.62 13.76 12.86
CA GLU A 278 4.47 12.99 13.79
C GLU A 278 5.69 12.37 13.10
N LEU A 279 5.57 12.05 11.81
CA LEU A 279 6.69 11.66 10.95
C LEU A 279 7.48 12.87 10.42
N GLY A 280 7.13 14.09 10.83
CA GLY A 280 7.75 15.32 10.35
C GLY A 280 7.44 15.65 8.89
N LEU A 281 6.37 15.08 8.34
CA LEU A 281 5.87 15.34 7.00
C LEU A 281 4.80 16.44 7.02
N ILE A 282 4.75 17.26 5.97
CA ILE A 282 3.74 18.28 5.74
C ILE A 282 3.08 17.96 4.40
N TYR A 283 1.76 17.84 4.38
CA TYR A 283 1.00 17.35 3.23
C TYR A 283 0.84 18.40 2.12
N ARG A 284 0.50 19.64 2.48
CA ARG A 284 0.50 20.87 1.64
C ARG A 284 -0.50 20.95 0.48
N ASP A 285 -1.32 19.92 0.21
CA ASP A 285 -2.33 19.97 -0.87
C ASP A 285 -3.70 19.40 -0.48
N LEU A 286 -4.17 19.67 0.75
CA LEU A 286 -5.50 19.22 1.18
C LEU A 286 -6.60 20.04 0.52
N LYS A 287 -7.49 19.32 -0.18
CA LYS A 287 -8.70 19.78 -0.85
C LYS A 287 -9.64 18.57 -1.02
N PRO A 288 -10.96 18.77 -1.25
CA PRO A 288 -11.89 17.66 -1.45
C PRO A 288 -11.46 16.67 -2.54
N GLY A 289 -10.85 17.16 -3.62
CA GLY A 289 -10.38 16.33 -4.74
C GLY A 289 -9.21 15.38 -4.43
N ASN A 290 -8.49 15.57 -3.32
CA ASN A 290 -7.40 14.68 -2.90
C ASN A 290 -7.81 13.76 -1.74
N VAL A 291 -9.08 13.77 -1.35
CA VAL A 291 -9.63 12.89 -0.32
C VAL A 291 -10.58 11.91 -1.00
N LEU A 292 -10.13 10.67 -1.15
CA LEU A 292 -10.89 9.61 -1.81
C LEU A 292 -11.89 8.99 -0.84
N LEU A 293 -13.00 8.47 -1.37
CA LEU A 293 -14.04 7.82 -0.59
C LEU A 293 -14.01 6.29 -0.81
N GLY A 294 -13.86 5.54 0.28
CA GLY A 294 -13.93 4.09 0.30
C GLY A 294 -15.34 3.57 0.04
N GLU A 295 -15.43 2.30 -0.38
CA GLU A 295 -16.71 1.60 -0.53
C GLU A 295 -17.41 1.35 0.82
N ASP A 296 -16.63 1.30 1.89
CA ASP A 296 -17.07 1.26 3.29
C ASP A 296 -17.57 2.62 3.80
N GLY A 297 -17.37 3.71 3.04
CA GLY A 297 -17.77 5.06 3.40
C GLY A 297 -16.72 5.85 4.19
N HIS A 298 -15.58 5.25 4.53
CA HIS A 298 -14.43 5.92 5.15
C HIS A 298 -13.61 6.68 4.11
N VAL A 299 -12.93 7.76 4.51
CA VAL A 299 -12.10 8.54 3.59
C VAL A 299 -10.64 8.11 3.63
N ILE A 300 -9.94 8.31 2.52
CA ILE A 300 -8.52 8.01 2.35
C ILE A 300 -7.85 9.25 1.77
N LEU A 301 -6.85 9.79 2.49
CA LEU A 301 -6.00 10.87 2.02
C LEU A 301 -5.06 10.35 0.93
N ALA A 302 -5.16 10.90 -0.28
CA ALA A 302 -4.42 10.48 -1.46
C ALA A 302 -3.48 11.60 -1.97
N ASP A 303 -2.69 11.30 -3.00
CA ASP A 303 -1.77 12.23 -3.68
C ASP A 303 -0.71 12.89 -2.77
N MET A 304 0.45 12.25 -2.66
CA MET A 304 1.57 12.75 -1.86
C MET A 304 2.56 13.58 -2.69
N GLY A 305 2.22 13.96 -3.93
CA GLY A 305 3.14 14.63 -4.86
C GLY A 305 3.65 15.99 -4.35
N LEU A 306 2.83 16.70 -3.58
CA LEU A 306 3.21 17.95 -2.92
C LEU A 306 3.58 17.78 -1.45
N ALA A 307 3.59 16.58 -0.89
CA ALA A 307 4.04 16.38 0.48
C ALA A 307 5.56 16.61 0.59
N ALA A 308 6.04 17.06 1.75
CA ALA A 308 7.47 17.18 2.00
C ALA A 308 7.79 17.04 3.48
N GLY A 309 9.02 16.62 3.78
CA GLY A 309 9.43 16.38 5.17
C GLY A 309 10.42 15.25 5.26
N PHE A 310 10.33 14.33 4.29
CA PHE A 310 11.10 13.10 4.26
C PHE A 310 12.61 13.38 4.37
N ASP A 311 13.17 12.83 5.43
CA ASP A 311 14.60 12.79 5.72
C ASP A 311 15.07 11.33 5.65
N PRO A 312 15.81 10.92 4.60
CA PRO A 312 16.33 9.57 4.45
C PRO A 312 17.21 9.11 5.62
N THR A 313 17.83 10.04 6.37
CA THR A 313 18.71 9.70 7.50
C THR A 313 17.95 9.14 8.71
N LYS A 314 16.63 9.36 8.75
CA LYS A 314 15.70 8.85 9.77
C LYS A 314 15.18 7.45 9.46
N LEU A 315 15.47 6.92 8.28
CA LEU A 315 15.12 5.55 7.92
C LEU A 315 16.12 4.58 8.54
N LYS A 316 15.70 3.80 9.54
CA LYS A 316 16.52 2.78 10.20
C LYS A 316 16.15 1.40 9.68
N LYS A 317 17.18 0.58 9.41
CA LYS A 317 17.00 -0.82 9.06
C LYS A 317 16.78 -1.65 10.33
N GLU A 318 15.73 -2.47 10.33
CA GLU A 318 15.38 -3.40 11.40
C GLU A 318 15.23 -4.82 10.84
N GLU A 319 15.14 -5.84 11.71
CA GLU A 319 15.02 -7.26 11.30
C GLU A 319 13.84 -7.50 10.36
N ASN A 320 12.73 -6.80 10.61
CA ASN A 320 11.49 -6.91 9.84
C ASN A 320 11.30 -5.74 8.85
N GLY A 321 12.37 -5.07 8.38
CA GLY A 321 12.30 -4.07 7.32
C GLY A 321 12.90 -2.72 7.69
N TYR A 322 12.12 -1.65 7.53
CA TYR A 322 12.56 -0.29 7.80
C TYR A 322 11.59 0.38 8.76
N ARG A 323 12.12 1.10 9.75
CA ARG A 323 11.36 1.98 10.64
C ARG A 323 11.79 3.42 10.40
N TYR A 324 10.81 4.29 10.20
CA TYR A 324 11.04 5.72 10.12
C TYR A 324 10.97 6.32 11.53
N GLU A 325 12.04 7.00 11.97
CA GLU A 325 12.05 7.65 13.28
C GLU A 325 11.20 8.93 13.28
N PRO A 326 10.27 9.10 14.24
CA PRO A 326 9.50 10.34 14.38
C PRO A 326 10.41 11.56 14.49
N ILE A 327 10.00 12.65 13.84
CA ILE A 327 10.67 13.95 13.93
C ILE A 327 9.73 14.85 14.70
N GLN A 328 10.26 15.66 15.63
CA GLN A 328 9.41 16.64 16.32
C GLN A 328 8.71 17.54 15.28
N PRO A 329 7.37 17.55 15.20
CA PRO A 329 6.63 18.19 14.10
C PRO A 329 7.03 19.66 13.89
N LYS A 330 7.32 20.37 14.98
CA LYS A 330 7.70 21.80 14.99
C LYS A 330 9.08 22.10 14.40
N LEU A 331 9.96 21.11 14.32
CA LEU A 331 11.28 21.25 13.71
C LEU A 331 11.21 21.20 12.19
N THR A 332 10.17 20.60 11.61
CA THR A 332 9.98 20.59 10.16
C THR A 332 9.46 21.95 9.70
N ARG A 333 10.30 22.68 8.97
CA ARG A 333 9.94 23.93 8.28
C ARG A 333 10.17 23.86 6.79
N ARG A 334 9.35 24.60 6.04
CA ARG A 334 9.48 24.77 4.58
C ARG A 334 9.34 26.25 4.18
N LYS A 335 10.03 26.64 3.10
CA LYS A 335 10.01 28.01 2.53
C LYS A 335 9.43 28.05 1.11
N THR A 336 9.04 26.89 0.57
CA THR A 336 8.46 26.73 -0.78
C THR A 336 6.99 27.13 -0.76
N THR A 337 6.51 27.84 -1.79
CA THR A 337 5.13 28.37 -1.82
C THR A 337 4.27 27.53 -2.76
N VAL A 338 3.96 26.31 -2.34
CA VAL A 338 3.16 25.32 -3.09
C VAL A 338 1.76 25.17 -2.48
N GLY A 339 0.88 24.44 -3.17
CA GLY A 339 -0.50 24.16 -2.74
C GLY A 339 -1.55 24.74 -3.67
N THR A 340 -2.75 24.18 -3.62
CA THR A 340 -3.89 24.60 -4.45
C THR A 340 -4.45 25.96 -4.00
N ARG A 341 -4.72 26.84 -4.97
CA ARG A 341 -5.36 28.15 -4.71
C ARG A 341 -6.71 27.97 -4.04
N GLY A 342 -7.04 28.84 -3.08
CA GLY A 342 -8.26 28.73 -2.26
C GLY A 342 -8.05 27.96 -0.96
N TYR A 343 -7.12 26.99 -0.94
CA TYR A 343 -6.81 26.16 0.25
C TYR A 343 -5.52 26.59 0.97
N MET A 344 -4.63 27.33 0.30
CA MET A 344 -3.37 27.78 0.91
C MET A 344 -3.59 28.69 2.13
N ALA A 345 -2.79 28.44 3.16
CA ALA A 345 -2.78 29.23 4.39
C ALA A 345 -2.18 30.65 4.21
N PRO A 346 -2.52 31.62 5.10
CA PRO A 346 -2.02 32.99 5.03
C PRO A 346 -0.49 33.10 5.00
N GLU A 347 0.22 32.25 5.73
CA GLU A 347 1.68 32.18 5.77
C GLU A 347 2.32 31.73 4.44
N ILE A 348 1.61 30.93 3.64
CA ILE A 348 2.04 30.53 2.29
C ILE A 348 1.82 31.70 1.32
N ILE A 349 0.65 32.32 1.36
CA ILE A 349 0.27 33.42 0.46
C ILE A 349 1.15 34.65 0.73
N SER A 350 1.38 35.01 1.99
CA SER A 350 2.30 36.09 2.36
C SER A 350 3.75 35.77 1.92
N GLY A 351 4.18 34.50 1.99
CA GLY A 351 5.46 34.05 1.45
C GLY A 351 5.60 34.26 -0.07
N LYS A 352 4.50 34.25 -0.84
CA LYS A 352 4.49 34.57 -2.28
C LYS A 352 4.69 36.06 -2.55
N LEU A 353 4.46 36.93 -1.57
CA LEU A 353 4.66 38.38 -1.69
C LEU A 353 6.10 38.82 -1.39
N VAL A 354 6.96 37.89 -0.96
CA VAL A 354 8.33 38.15 -0.51
C VAL A 354 9.33 37.34 -1.35
N LYS A 355 10.57 37.84 -1.47
CA LYS A 355 11.66 37.13 -2.15
C LYS A 355 11.98 35.79 -1.45
N ARG A 356 12.43 34.79 -2.23
CA ARG A 356 12.63 33.40 -1.77
C ARG A 356 13.55 33.27 -0.55
N ASP A 357 14.63 34.05 -0.52
CA ASP A 357 15.62 34.11 0.55
C ASP A 357 15.09 34.73 1.85
N GLN A 358 14.10 35.62 1.74
CA GLN A 358 13.49 36.36 2.85
C GLN A 358 12.22 35.69 3.42
N ARG A 359 11.81 34.53 2.89
CA ARG A 359 10.60 33.86 3.37
C ARG A 359 10.80 33.32 4.81
N PRO A 360 9.88 33.63 5.75
CA PRO A 360 9.96 33.13 7.12
C PRO A 360 9.75 31.61 7.21
N GLY A 361 9.06 31.05 6.22
CA GLY A 361 8.68 29.65 6.16
C GLY A 361 7.51 29.31 7.09
N TYR A 362 7.03 28.07 6.96
CA TYR A 362 5.86 27.55 7.67
C TYR A 362 6.14 26.13 8.18
N THR A 363 5.25 25.66 9.04
CA THR A 363 5.24 24.31 9.63
C THR A 363 4.00 23.53 9.13
N PHE A 364 3.73 22.37 9.73
CA PHE A 364 2.54 21.56 9.48
C PHE A 364 1.19 22.28 9.70
N ALA A 365 1.19 23.44 10.38
CA ALA A 365 -0.02 24.23 10.63
C ALA A 365 -0.81 24.58 9.35
N VAL A 366 -0.14 24.66 8.20
CA VAL A 366 -0.77 24.90 6.89
C VAL A 366 -1.79 23.81 6.51
N ASP A 367 -1.60 22.58 6.98
CA ASP A 367 -2.51 21.48 6.69
C ASP A 367 -3.81 21.59 7.49
N PHE A 368 -3.74 22.05 8.75
CA PHE A 368 -4.95 22.33 9.56
C PHE A 368 -5.75 23.52 9.01
N TRP A 369 -5.09 24.53 8.44
CA TRP A 369 -5.79 25.57 7.70
C TRP A 369 -6.53 24.99 6.49
N SER A 370 -5.83 24.19 5.68
CA SER A 370 -6.40 23.55 4.49
C SER A 370 -7.55 22.59 4.84
N LEU A 371 -7.48 21.94 6.01
CA LEU A 371 -8.57 21.17 6.59
C LEU A 371 -9.76 22.08 6.89
N GLY A 372 -9.55 23.23 7.55
CA GLY A 372 -10.61 24.21 7.79
C GLY A 372 -11.32 24.66 6.50
N ILE A 373 -10.57 24.95 5.43
CA ILE A 373 -11.14 25.30 4.13
C ILE A 373 -11.95 24.12 3.55
N THR A 374 -11.40 22.91 3.59
CA THR A 374 -12.03 21.69 3.05
C THR A 374 -13.33 21.38 3.79
N ILE A 375 -13.32 21.41 5.12
CA ILE A 375 -14.52 21.15 5.94
C ILE A 375 -15.58 22.24 5.72
N PHE A 376 -15.17 23.51 5.64
CA PHE A 376 -16.09 24.60 5.31
C PHE A 376 -16.75 24.36 3.95
N GLU A 377 -15.97 24.06 2.91
CA GLU A 377 -16.48 23.84 1.57
C GLU A 377 -17.46 22.66 1.52
N LEU A 378 -17.18 21.57 2.23
CA LEU A 378 -18.09 20.44 2.32
C LEU A 378 -19.40 20.81 3.02
N MET A 379 -19.39 21.62 4.09
CA MET A 379 -20.60 22.01 4.82
C MET A 379 -21.39 23.17 4.20
N CYS A 380 -20.74 23.99 3.38
CA CYS A 380 -21.32 25.22 2.84
C CYS A 380 -21.54 25.16 1.32
N GLY A 381 -20.83 24.28 0.60
CA GLY A 381 -20.87 24.19 -0.87
C GLY A 381 -19.96 25.17 -1.62
N PHE A 382 -19.22 26.01 -0.90
CA PHE A 382 -18.31 27.03 -1.47
C PHE A 382 -17.14 27.31 -0.52
N GLN A 383 -16.07 27.94 -1.02
CA GLN A 383 -14.88 28.29 -0.22
C GLN A 383 -15.09 29.59 0.60
N PRO A 384 -14.59 29.67 1.85
CA PRO A 384 -14.92 30.77 2.78
C PRO A 384 -14.34 32.14 2.37
N PHE A 385 -13.21 32.15 1.68
CA PHE A 385 -12.51 33.37 1.27
C PHE A 385 -12.51 33.56 -0.25
N SER A 386 -13.44 32.93 -0.97
CA SER A 386 -13.51 33.09 -2.43
C SER A 386 -13.59 34.58 -2.79
N MET A 387 -12.94 34.93 -3.90
CA MET A 387 -12.87 36.29 -4.38
C MET A 387 -14.23 36.81 -4.88
N HIS A 388 -15.23 35.93 -4.99
CA HIS A 388 -16.51 36.20 -5.61
C HIS A 388 -17.63 36.22 -4.59
N SER A 389 -18.42 37.30 -4.59
CA SER A 389 -19.62 37.43 -3.78
C SER A 389 -20.75 36.66 -4.45
N GLY A 390 -21.05 35.46 -3.94
CA GLY A 390 -22.17 34.62 -4.38
C GLY A 390 -21.69 33.23 -4.75
N GLY A 391 -22.03 32.23 -3.93
CA GLY A 391 -21.58 30.83 -4.01
C GLY A 391 -22.01 30.04 -5.25
N ASN A 392 -22.14 30.68 -6.41
CA ASN A 392 -22.34 30.03 -7.69
C ASN A 392 -21.04 30.11 -8.52
N PHE A 393 -20.50 28.95 -8.90
CA PHE A 393 -19.37 28.81 -9.83
C PHE A 393 -19.53 29.64 -11.13
N PHE A 394 -20.77 29.84 -11.60
CA PHE A 394 -21.05 30.69 -12.77
C PHE A 394 -20.89 32.20 -12.52
N GLN A 395 -21.00 32.69 -11.28
CA GLN A 395 -20.64 34.07 -10.92
C GLN A 395 -19.13 34.24 -10.74
N GLU A 396 -18.43 33.15 -10.45
CA GLU A 396 -16.96 33.07 -10.40
C GLU A 396 -16.31 33.39 -11.76
N VAL A 397 -16.94 32.98 -12.87
CA VAL A 397 -16.46 33.28 -14.24
C VAL A 397 -16.87 34.70 -14.69
N ALA A 398 -17.87 35.32 -14.04
CA ALA A 398 -18.49 36.55 -14.52
C ALA A 398 -17.83 37.87 -14.05
N ASN A 399 -16.97 37.85 -13.02
CA ASN A 399 -16.25 39.04 -12.56
C ASN A 399 -14.87 39.16 -13.22
N GLU A 400 -14.85 39.56 -14.49
CA GLU A 400 -13.61 39.77 -15.25
C GLU A 400 -12.63 40.77 -14.59
N GLU A 401 -13.11 41.69 -13.76
CA GLU A 401 -12.28 42.72 -13.13
C GLU A 401 -11.24 42.17 -12.15
N ILE A 402 -11.56 41.09 -11.42
CA ILE A 402 -10.63 40.49 -10.44
C ILE A 402 -9.53 39.69 -11.14
N PHE A 403 -9.87 38.94 -12.19
CA PHE A 403 -8.89 38.18 -12.98
C PHE A 403 -7.91 39.08 -13.75
N ARG A 404 -8.30 40.34 -14.04
CA ARG A 404 -7.42 41.36 -14.62
C ARG A 404 -6.40 41.95 -13.63
N LEU A 405 -6.56 41.74 -12.32
CA LEU A 405 -5.62 42.23 -11.33
C LEU A 405 -4.30 41.44 -11.36
N SER A 406 -3.19 42.11 -11.03
CA SER A 406 -1.90 41.41 -10.89
C SER A 406 -1.98 40.30 -9.82
N PRO A 407 -1.26 39.17 -9.98
CA PRO A 407 -1.23 38.11 -8.96
C PRO A 407 -0.86 38.62 -7.56
N ARG A 408 0.04 39.62 -7.49
CA ARG A 408 0.43 40.26 -6.24
C ARG A 408 -0.73 41.01 -5.58
N THR A 409 -1.58 41.66 -6.37
CA THR A 409 -2.79 42.35 -5.88
C THR A 409 -3.83 41.35 -5.42
N GLN A 410 -4.05 40.27 -6.18
CA GLN A 410 -5.00 39.21 -5.82
C GLN A 410 -4.63 38.58 -4.45
N HIS A 411 -3.37 38.21 -4.23
CA HIS A 411 -2.90 37.68 -2.94
C HIS A 411 -3.09 38.67 -1.76
N LYS A 412 -2.94 39.98 -1.99
CA LYS A 412 -3.18 40.98 -0.93
C LYS A 412 -4.65 41.04 -0.53
N ILE A 413 -5.57 40.93 -1.49
CA ILE A 413 -7.00 40.93 -1.21
C ILE A 413 -7.40 39.63 -0.50
N GLU A 414 -6.85 38.48 -0.92
CA GLU A 414 -7.05 37.19 -0.23
C GLU A 414 -6.63 37.28 1.25
N LEU A 415 -5.43 37.82 1.53
CA LEU A 415 -4.96 38.02 2.91
C LEU A 415 -5.85 38.98 3.72
N GLN A 416 -6.35 40.05 3.09
CA GLN A 416 -7.26 40.99 3.75
C GLN A 416 -8.59 40.31 4.12
N LYS A 417 -9.14 39.46 3.25
CA LYS A 417 -10.34 38.68 3.52
C LYS A 417 -10.11 37.66 4.64
N MET A 418 -8.99 36.96 4.62
CA MET A 418 -8.62 36.02 5.68
C MET A 418 -8.53 36.72 7.05
N ALA A 419 -7.98 37.94 7.09
CA ALA A 419 -7.89 38.73 8.31
C ALA A 419 -9.26 39.26 8.83
N GLN A 420 -10.29 39.32 7.99
CA GLN A 420 -11.64 39.69 8.40
C GLN A 420 -12.40 38.55 9.09
N GLY A 421 -11.89 37.32 8.99
CA GLY A 421 -12.55 36.13 9.49
C GLY A 421 -13.59 35.57 8.52
N VAL A 422 -14.10 34.39 8.84
CA VAL A 422 -15.09 33.66 8.04
C VAL A 422 -16.51 34.01 8.49
N SER A 423 -17.46 33.99 7.55
CA SER A 423 -18.89 34.12 7.84
C SER A 423 -19.60 32.80 7.56
N PHE A 424 -20.60 32.47 8.38
CA PHE A 424 -21.25 31.16 8.34
C PHE A 424 -22.72 31.27 7.96
N PRO A 425 -23.21 30.35 7.10
CA PRO A 425 -24.63 30.16 6.88
C PRO A 425 -25.37 29.75 8.18
N PRO A 426 -26.68 30.06 8.29
CA PRO A 426 -27.46 29.80 9.50
C PRO A 426 -27.69 28.31 9.78
N HIS A 427 -27.44 27.41 8.82
CA HIS A 427 -27.63 25.96 9.00
C HIS A 427 -26.49 25.26 9.74
N LEU A 428 -25.33 25.91 9.93
CA LEU A 428 -24.21 25.33 10.67
C LEU A 428 -24.44 25.41 12.18
N SER A 429 -24.17 24.33 12.91
CA SER A 429 -24.23 24.34 14.37
C SER A 429 -23.20 25.29 14.98
N ARG A 430 -23.42 25.72 16.23
CA ARG A 430 -22.43 26.54 16.96
C ARG A 430 -21.09 25.83 17.12
N HIS A 431 -21.11 24.50 17.29
CA HIS A 431 -19.89 23.71 17.40
C HIS A 431 -19.12 23.63 16.08
N ALA A 432 -19.82 23.53 14.94
CA ALA A 432 -19.18 23.57 13.62
C ALA A 432 -18.59 24.97 13.32
N GLN A 433 -19.31 26.04 13.66
CA GLN A 433 -18.81 27.41 13.49
C GLN A 433 -17.55 27.67 14.33
N ASP A 434 -17.56 27.25 15.61
CA ASP A 434 -16.40 27.37 16.50
C ASP A 434 -15.20 26.55 15.99
N PHE A 435 -15.44 25.31 15.56
CA PHE A 435 -14.42 24.44 14.99
C PHE A 435 -13.74 25.07 13.77
N LEU A 436 -14.54 25.57 12.83
CA LEU A 436 -14.04 26.21 11.62
C LEU A 436 -13.32 27.53 11.93
N ASN A 437 -13.83 28.33 12.87
CA ASN A 437 -13.13 29.55 13.31
C ASN A 437 -11.74 29.25 13.86
N ARG A 438 -11.59 28.20 14.68
CA ARG A 438 -10.30 27.84 15.30
C ARG A 438 -9.32 27.19 14.32
N LEU A 439 -9.80 26.46 13.30
CA LEU A 439 -8.96 25.96 12.20
C LEU A 439 -8.52 27.08 11.25
N LEU A 440 -9.39 28.06 11.02
CA LEU A 440 -9.15 29.22 10.15
C LEU A 440 -8.55 30.41 10.90
N GLU A 441 -7.87 30.15 12.02
CA GLU A 441 -7.06 31.13 12.74
C GLU A 441 -5.81 31.48 11.92
N VAL A 442 -5.56 32.78 11.77
CA VAL A 442 -4.47 33.32 10.95
C VAL A 442 -3.12 33.07 11.60
N SER A 443 -3.03 33.15 12.94
CA SER A 443 -1.81 32.79 13.66
C SER A 443 -1.58 31.28 13.64
N MET A 444 -0.43 30.84 13.12
CA MET A 444 -0.03 29.43 13.08
C MET A 444 -0.02 28.79 14.48
N GLU A 445 0.38 29.54 15.51
CA GLU A 445 0.55 29.06 16.88
C GLU A 445 -0.77 28.96 17.65
N GLN A 446 -1.76 29.76 17.28
CA GLN A 446 -3.11 29.76 17.90
C GLN A 446 -4.10 28.88 17.12
N ARG A 447 -3.72 28.41 15.94
CA ARG A 447 -4.54 27.53 15.10
C ARG A 447 -4.79 26.20 15.81
N LEU A 448 -6.04 25.73 15.74
CA LEU A 448 -6.47 24.46 16.34
C LEU A 448 -5.54 23.32 15.92
N GLY A 449 -5.05 22.56 16.89
CA GLY A 449 -4.15 21.43 16.64
C GLY A 449 -2.65 21.79 16.61
N CYS A 450 -2.32 23.09 16.63
CA CYS A 450 -0.94 23.58 16.48
C CYS A 450 -0.34 24.17 17.76
N ASN A 451 -1.18 24.40 18.79
CA ASN A 451 -0.75 25.02 20.03
C ASN A 451 0.34 24.19 20.75
N SER A 452 1.15 24.82 21.60
CA SER A 452 2.26 24.14 22.27
C SER A 452 1.92 23.27 23.46
N GLU A 453 0.74 23.45 24.04
CA GLU A 453 0.37 22.78 25.29
C GLU A 453 -0.34 21.46 25.04
N LYS A 454 -1.29 21.46 24.10
CA LYS A 454 -2.16 20.32 23.76
C LYS A 454 -1.91 19.76 22.36
N GLY A 455 -1.39 20.56 21.43
CA GLY A 455 -1.16 20.12 20.04
C GLY A 455 -2.43 19.51 19.43
N PHE A 456 -2.31 18.33 18.82
CA PHE A 456 -3.44 17.59 18.24
C PHE A 456 -4.50 17.15 19.27
N GLY A 457 -4.16 17.02 20.56
CA GLY A 457 -5.14 16.74 21.60
C GLY A 457 -6.23 17.82 21.67
N GLU A 458 -5.88 19.08 21.40
CA GLU A 458 -6.86 20.18 21.32
C GLU A 458 -7.89 19.98 20.20
N PHE A 459 -7.44 19.42 19.07
CA PHE A 459 -8.30 19.10 17.94
C PHE A 459 -9.30 17.99 18.31
N MET A 460 -8.82 16.92 18.95
CA MET A 460 -9.66 15.81 19.36
C MET A 460 -10.68 16.16 20.45
N GLU A 461 -10.29 17.04 21.39
CA GLU A 461 -11.14 17.51 22.49
C GLU A 461 -12.21 18.53 22.04
N HIS A 462 -12.21 18.95 20.78
CA HIS A 462 -13.16 19.93 20.29
C HIS A 462 -14.61 19.41 20.42
N PRO A 463 -15.57 20.18 20.95
CA PRO A 463 -16.98 19.75 21.07
C PRO A 463 -17.65 19.31 19.77
N PHE A 464 -17.10 19.76 18.64
CA PHE A 464 -17.52 19.30 17.32
C PHE A 464 -17.39 17.77 17.15
N PHE A 465 -16.48 17.13 17.87
CA PHE A 465 -16.24 15.68 17.84
C PHE A 465 -16.84 14.95 19.05
N GLU A 466 -17.76 15.54 19.80
CA GLU A 466 -18.33 14.93 21.03
C GLU A 466 -18.92 13.52 20.83
N THR A 467 -19.34 13.20 19.60
CA THR A 467 -19.93 11.91 19.21
C THR A 467 -18.93 10.90 18.64
N VAL A 468 -17.65 11.28 18.49
CA VAL A 468 -16.63 10.46 17.85
C VAL A 468 -15.86 9.67 18.91
N ASP A 469 -15.88 8.36 18.78
CA ASP A 469 -15.00 7.46 19.53
C ASP A 469 -13.70 7.27 18.74
N TRP A 470 -12.64 7.97 19.15
CA TRP A 470 -11.36 8.01 18.43
C TRP A 470 -10.66 6.65 18.32
N GLU A 471 -10.81 5.79 19.33
CA GLU A 471 -10.22 4.44 19.31
C GLU A 471 -10.94 3.57 18.29
N LYS A 472 -12.28 3.55 18.34
CA LYS A 472 -13.08 2.84 17.33
C LYS A 472 -12.87 3.41 15.93
N LEU A 473 -12.70 4.72 15.80
CA LEU A 473 -12.42 5.37 14.53
C LEU A 473 -11.10 4.85 13.95
N MET A 474 -10.02 4.89 14.74
CA MET A 474 -8.71 4.40 14.30
C MET A 474 -8.73 2.93 13.87
N MET A 475 -9.56 2.10 14.53
CA MET A 475 -9.73 0.69 14.15
C MET A 475 -10.71 0.48 12.98
N LYS A 476 -11.26 1.54 12.38
CA LYS A 476 -12.37 1.48 11.40
C LYS A 476 -13.57 0.65 11.89
N HIS A 477 -13.85 0.71 13.19
CA HIS A 477 -15.00 0.05 13.83
C HIS A 477 -16.26 0.94 13.87
N ILE A 478 -16.18 2.18 13.40
CA ILE A 478 -17.35 3.05 13.24
C ILE A 478 -17.94 2.80 11.85
N ASP A 479 -19.19 2.33 11.76
CA ASP A 479 -19.87 2.12 10.47
C ASP A 479 -20.37 3.46 9.88
N PRO A 480 -19.83 3.95 8.75
CA PRO A 480 -20.25 5.22 8.16
C PRO A 480 -21.70 5.15 7.67
N LYS A 481 -22.51 6.16 8.04
CA LYS A 481 -23.92 6.27 7.61
C LYS A 481 -24.07 6.39 6.09
N PHE A 482 -23.09 7.00 5.42
CA PHE A 482 -23.07 7.14 3.96
C PHE A 482 -22.06 6.17 3.37
N LYS A 483 -22.51 5.35 2.43
CA LYS A 483 -21.66 4.51 1.58
C LYS A 483 -21.97 4.80 0.12
N PRO A 484 -20.95 5.02 -0.73
CA PRO A 484 -21.19 5.32 -2.14
C PRO A 484 -21.83 4.10 -2.84
N ALA A 485 -22.79 4.37 -3.73
CA ALA A 485 -23.35 3.34 -4.60
C ALA A 485 -22.36 3.05 -5.73
N LEU A 486 -21.69 1.90 -5.67
CA LEU A 486 -20.65 1.55 -6.64
C LEU A 486 -21.20 0.63 -7.74
N PRO A 487 -20.85 0.88 -9.02
CA PRO A 487 -21.09 -0.10 -10.07
C PRO A 487 -20.27 -1.37 -9.80
N LEU A 488 -20.63 -2.50 -10.40
CA LEU A 488 -19.76 -3.68 -10.38
C LEU A 488 -18.45 -3.36 -11.13
N LEU A 489 -17.34 -3.91 -10.66
CA LEU A 489 -16.08 -3.82 -11.40
C LEU A 489 -16.28 -4.47 -12.77
N SER A 490 -15.99 -3.70 -13.81
CA SER A 490 -16.05 -4.20 -15.17
C SER A 490 -14.81 -5.05 -15.46
N ASP A 491 -15.02 -6.29 -15.89
CA ASP A 491 -13.96 -7.13 -16.45
C ASP A 491 -13.61 -6.76 -17.90
N LYS A 492 -14.23 -5.70 -18.42
CA LYS A 492 -13.98 -5.26 -19.79
C LYS A 492 -12.55 -4.76 -19.92
N LYS A 493 -11.73 -5.60 -20.53
CA LYS A 493 -10.38 -5.24 -20.95
C LYS A 493 -10.44 -4.19 -22.05
N ILE A 494 -10.19 -2.93 -21.72
CA ILE A 494 -10.10 -1.83 -22.71
C ILE A 494 -8.76 -1.90 -23.44
N TYR A 495 -7.68 -2.24 -22.71
CA TYR A 495 -6.33 -2.24 -23.27
C TYR A 495 -5.76 -3.66 -23.37
N ASN A 496 -5.35 -4.04 -24.59
CA ASN A 496 -4.76 -5.36 -24.86
C ASN A 496 -3.36 -5.56 -24.25
N SER A 497 -2.54 -4.50 -24.20
CA SER A 497 -1.19 -4.50 -23.64
C SER A 497 -0.82 -3.13 -23.04
N TYR A 498 0.32 -3.06 -22.36
CA TYR A 498 0.89 -1.81 -21.85
C TYR A 498 1.16 -0.81 -23.00
N GLU A 499 1.76 -1.27 -24.10
CA GLU A 499 2.07 -0.45 -25.27
C GLU A 499 0.81 0.08 -25.96
N HIS A 500 -0.25 -0.73 -26.01
CA HIS A 500 -1.54 -0.30 -26.54
C HIS A 500 -2.19 0.78 -25.67
N MET A 501 -2.00 0.70 -24.35
CA MET A 501 -2.50 1.69 -23.40
C MET A 501 -1.68 2.99 -23.48
N MET A 502 -0.35 2.89 -23.53
CA MET A 502 0.53 4.04 -23.72
C MET A 502 0.28 4.75 -25.04
N SER A 503 0.10 4.03 -26.16
CA SER A 503 -0.14 4.67 -27.47
C SER A 503 -1.43 5.51 -27.51
N HIS A 504 -2.44 5.14 -26.71
CA HIS A 504 -3.64 5.96 -26.53
C HIS A 504 -3.35 7.28 -25.80
N PHE A 505 -2.39 7.28 -24.87
CA PHE A 505 -1.99 8.46 -24.13
C PHE A 505 -1.13 9.38 -25.00
N ASP A 506 -0.13 8.81 -25.69
CA ASP A 506 0.76 9.56 -26.58
C ASP A 506 -0.01 10.32 -27.67
N ILE A 507 -1.08 9.72 -28.23
CA ILE A 507 -1.92 10.39 -29.24
C ILE A 507 -2.65 11.60 -28.65
N ARG A 508 -3.16 11.52 -27.42
CA ARG A 508 -3.83 12.64 -26.74
C ARG A 508 -2.84 13.74 -26.32
N ASP A 509 -1.58 13.36 -26.14
CA ASP A 509 -0.53 14.22 -25.60
C ASP A 509 0.29 14.94 -26.66
N LYS A 510 0.18 14.56 -27.95
CA LYS A 510 0.87 15.25 -29.06
C LYS A 510 0.58 16.75 -29.16
N ASP A 511 -0.53 17.22 -28.59
CA ASP A 511 -0.91 18.63 -28.59
C ASP A 511 -0.50 19.38 -27.29
N PHE A 512 -0.06 18.67 -26.24
CA PHE A 512 0.09 19.24 -24.88
C PHE A 512 1.42 18.92 -24.17
N ILE A 513 2.11 17.83 -24.53
CA ILE A 513 3.38 17.40 -23.91
C ILE A 513 4.55 17.69 -24.86
N ARG A 514 5.69 18.12 -24.30
CA ARG A 514 6.90 18.32 -25.10
C ARG A 514 7.40 16.98 -25.67
N HIS A 515 7.65 16.95 -26.97
CA HIS A 515 8.07 15.75 -27.69
C HIS A 515 9.39 15.13 -27.19
N ASP A 516 10.26 15.92 -26.55
CA ASP A 516 11.55 15.47 -25.98
C ASP A 516 11.40 14.61 -24.72
N TRP A 517 10.24 14.64 -24.05
CA TRP A 517 9.98 13.85 -22.85
C TRP A 517 9.72 12.36 -23.13
N TYR A 518 9.52 11.96 -24.38
CA TYR A 518 9.34 10.54 -24.73
C TYR A 518 10.66 9.78 -24.93
N ALA A 519 11.80 10.48 -24.87
CA ALA A 519 13.10 9.82 -24.88
C ALA A 519 13.42 9.26 -23.49
N ASP A 520 13.99 8.05 -23.47
CA ASP A 520 14.54 7.48 -22.23
C ASP A 520 15.62 8.42 -21.66
N PRO A 521 15.60 8.71 -20.34
CA PRO A 521 16.68 9.45 -19.70
C PRO A 521 18.03 8.76 -19.91
N ASP A 522 19.09 9.56 -19.99
CA ASP A 522 20.45 9.05 -20.08
C ASP A 522 20.84 8.19 -18.85
N PRO A 523 21.90 7.35 -18.94
CA PRO A 523 22.29 6.46 -17.85
C PRO A 523 22.66 7.17 -16.54
N GLU A 524 23.04 8.45 -16.56
CA GLU A 524 23.35 9.21 -15.34
C GLU A 524 22.06 9.62 -14.64
N MET A 525 21.08 10.12 -15.41
CA MET A 525 19.76 10.49 -14.91
C MET A 525 18.96 9.29 -14.40
N GLN A 526 19.16 8.11 -15.00
CA GLN A 526 18.53 6.86 -14.52
C GLN A 526 18.93 6.50 -13.09
N LYS A 527 20.10 6.92 -12.59
CA LYS A 527 20.57 6.62 -11.23
C LYS A 527 19.64 7.15 -10.14
N HIS A 528 18.91 8.23 -10.42
CA HIS A 528 17.93 8.80 -9.51
C HIS A 528 16.72 7.89 -9.25
N PHE A 529 16.55 6.83 -10.04
CA PHE A 529 15.46 5.87 -9.92
C PHE A 529 15.93 4.48 -9.43
N GLU A 530 17.20 4.28 -9.06
CA GLU A 530 17.73 2.96 -8.65
C GLU A 530 16.99 2.35 -7.45
N THR A 531 16.47 3.17 -6.55
CA THR A 531 15.73 2.76 -5.34
C THR A 531 14.20 2.78 -5.52
N TRP A 532 13.73 2.82 -6.77
CA TRP A 532 12.30 2.91 -7.08
C TRP A 532 11.55 1.61 -6.80
N ASP A 533 12.18 0.46 -7.01
CA ASP A 533 11.51 -0.83 -6.91
C ASP A 533 11.19 -1.17 -5.44
N TYR A 534 9.93 -1.47 -5.16
CA TYR A 534 9.43 -1.77 -3.82
C TYR A 534 8.16 -2.64 -3.90
N ILE A 535 8.02 -3.54 -2.93
CA ILE A 535 6.77 -4.24 -2.62
C ILE A 535 6.47 -4.06 -1.14
N SER A 536 5.23 -3.71 -0.81
CA SER A 536 4.83 -3.56 0.58
C SER A 536 4.95 -4.90 1.31
N GLN A 537 5.31 -4.86 2.58
CA GLN A 537 5.44 -6.09 3.36
C GLN A 537 4.12 -6.82 3.50
N TYR A 538 3.02 -6.08 3.64
CA TYR A 538 1.69 -6.65 3.72
C TYR A 538 1.32 -7.36 2.41
N THR A 539 1.55 -6.70 1.27
CA THR A 539 1.32 -7.27 -0.06
C THR A 539 2.18 -8.50 -0.29
N LEU A 540 3.48 -8.43 0.00
CA LEU A 540 4.39 -9.57 -0.12
C LEU A 540 3.91 -10.73 0.74
N ARG A 541 3.60 -10.50 2.03
CA ARG A 541 3.12 -11.57 2.93
C ARG A 541 1.81 -12.21 2.45
N ALA A 542 0.87 -11.38 1.98
CA ALA A 542 -0.41 -11.85 1.44
C ALA A 542 -0.21 -12.74 0.21
N GLU A 543 0.68 -12.35 -0.70
CA GLU A 543 1.00 -13.13 -1.90
C GLU A 543 1.75 -14.43 -1.61
N LEU A 544 2.58 -14.44 -0.57
CA LEU A 544 3.30 -15.63 -0.13
C LEU A 544 2.44 -16.62 0.67
N GLY A 545 1.18 -16.30 0.97
CA GLY A 545 0.30 -17.15 1.77
C GLY A 545 0.68 -17.27 3.25
N ILE A 546 1.57 -16.40 3.74
CA ILE A 546 2.05 -16.36 5.15
C ILE A 546 1.04 -15.64 6.07
N ALA A 547 -0.09 -15.19 5.52
CA ALA A 547 -1.01 -14.23 6.12
C ALA A 547 -1.66 -14.64 7.46
N LYS A 548 -1.55 -15.89 7.92
CA LYS A 548 -2.24 -16.35 9.14
C LYS A 548 -1.44 -16.26 10.45
N GLU A 549 -0.10 -16.15 10.42
CA GLU A 549 0.70 -16.24 11.65
C GLU A 549 0.95 -14.89 12.38
N LEU A 550 0.51 -13.75 11.85
CA LEU A 550 0.91 -12.41 12.35
C LEU A 550 -0.22 -11.41 12.60
N ASP A 551 -1.49 -11.80 12.48
CA ASP A 551 -2.63 -10.92 12.84
C ASP A 551 -2.58 -10.47 14.30
N GLU A 552 -1.88 -11.19 15.18
CA GLU A 552 -1.69 -10.78 16.58
C GLU A 552 -0.66 -9.65 16.76
N THR A 553 0.21 -9.40 15.77
CA THR A 553 1.23 -8.32 15.84
C THR A 553 0.78 -7.03 15.18
N ASN A 554 -0.34 -7.06 14.45
CA ASN A 554 -0.89 -5.92 13.74
C ASN A 554 -2.02 -5.25 14.52
N ILE A 555 -1.77 -4.99 15.80
CA ILE A 555 -2.51 -3.94 16.51
C ILE A 555 -2.18 -2.65 15.75
N PRO A 556 -3.16 -1.98 15.10
CA PRO A 556 -2.93 -0.68 14.48
C PRO A 556 -2.26 0.20 15.53
N TYR A 557 -1.05 0.67 15.22
CA TYR A 557 -0.19 1.56 16.01
C TYR A 557 -0.74 1.93 17.40
N LYS A 558 -0.18 1.31 18.45
CA LYS A 558 -0.26 1.71 19.87
C LYS A 558 -1.44 2.63 20.20
N VAL A 559 -2.54 2.05 20.67
CA VAL A 559 -3.68 2.70 21.37
C VAL A 559 -3.26 3.52 22.62
N LEU A 560 -1.96 3.70 22.90
CA LEU A 560 -1.44 4.45 24.04
C LEU A 560 -0.32 5.40 23.61
N GLN A 561 -0.68 6.48 22.94
CA GLN A 561 0.07 7.75 22.98
C GLN A 561 -0.80 9.00 22.69
N LEU A 562 -2.13 8.84 22.61
CA LEU A 562 -3.06 9.93 22.29
C LEU A 562 -3.39 10.86 23.49
N THR A 563 -2.86 10.59 24.69
CA THR A 563 -3.12 11.38 25.92
C THR A 563 -1.87 11.85 26.67
N GLY A 564 -0.66 11.59 26.17
CA GLY A 564 0.56 12.14 26.78
C GLY A 564 0.97 11.56 28.15
N GLU A 565 0.51 10.38 28.54
CA GLU A 565 1.04 9.68 29.74
C GLU A 565 2.13 8.67 29.36
N ASP A 566 3.36 9.16 29.24
CA ASP A 566 4.55 8.31 29.16
C ASP A 566 4.86 7.70 30.54
N SER A 567 4.71 6.37 30.62
CA SER A 567 5.73 5.46 31.14
C SER A 567 6.53 5.89 32.40
N LYS A 568 5.84 6.17 33.50
CA LYS A 568 6.43 6.06 34.86
C LYS A 568 5.51 5.28 35.77
N THR A 569 5.52 3.96 35.65
CA THR A 569 5.35 3.00 36.76
C THR A 569 5.20 1.60 36.18
N LYS A 570 6.28 0.82 36.19
CA LYS A 570 6.24 -0.62 36.47
C LYS A 570 7.65 -1.16 36.69
N ASN A 571 7.94 -1.33 37.98
CA ASN A 571 8.69 -2.43 38.59
C ASN A 571 10.22 -2.49 38.41
N ALA A 572 10.92 -1.75 39.28
CA ALA A 572 12.12 -2.28 39.91
C ALA A 572 11.68 -3.31 40.97
N VAL A 573 12.01 -4.59 40.76
CA VAL A 573 11.96 -5.63 41.79
C VAL A 573 13.24 -5.52 42.62
N PRO A 574 13.18 -5.44 43.97
CA PRO A 574 14.40 -5.46 44.78
C PRO A 574 14.94 -6.88 44.92
N LYS A 575 16.26 -7.01 44.92
CA LYS A 575 16.99 -8.19 45.44
C LYS A 575 16.87 -8.28 46.95
#